data_AF-A0A7X3M3A5-F1
#
_entry.id   AF-A0A7X3M3A5-F1
#
_cell.length_a   1.000
_cell.length_b   1.000
_cell.length_c   1.000
_cell.angle_alpha   90.00
_cell.angle_beta   90.00
_cell.angle_gamma   90.00
#
_symmetry.space_group_name_H-M   'P 1'
#
loop_
_entity.id
_entity.type
_entity.pdbx_description
1 polymer ?
#
loop_
_entity_poly.entity_id
_entity_poly.type
_entity_poly.pdbx_seq_one_letter_code
_entity_poly.pdbx_strand_id
1 'polypeptide(L)'
;MLRLLFLLMGGPALRAGWPYLTGLGLLCAGASAGILMDLLQHGSLSFPLHVLGVFLAVEGLAEAMSEIYSPAGIAWPPLMKSAGLMLFGLLVFIAPHDSSLCFSLGFAFIFLLDGGFRVISCSLMRCRRWTRKFSLGCAEILFSVLIAIHWPLAPHVIVPLCFALLLAGWGINLLFMGAQIHALPENTSVAALPLFTRKGLRAPHGLNYEHPPLQAGHASVPLNIYIWTPLGSGDVAGRRPWFDRWVAAIDHRGEVSTGHTSLEMGDELYISLYPVDDVSRSLRGFLQTLRAKEEFDVEGCLLPSLESEIKRWCRPDKRLVLTHYNQAALRNYWRANATDTRYNLTSRNCSTSVMQALDVATEGLLGQHGLKGLWVILNPDFWLLSLVRSRAEGMTWTPGLVMDYCILLRRVLETQQRTSRYRKIIHRLRVELLGARMVVRSLLR
;
A
#
# COMPACT_ATOMS: atom_id res chain seq x y z
N MET A 1 -2.19 1.30 1.33
CA MET A 1 -2.87 0.24 2.11
C MET A 1 -3.87 -0.56 1.29
N LEU A 2 -5.01 0.02 0.87
CA LEU A 2 -6.07 -0.73 0.15
C LEU A 2 -5.58 -1.53 -1.09
N ARG A 3 -4.70 -0.95 -1.91
CA ARG A 3 -4.07 -1.68 -3.04
C ARG A 3 -3.35 -2.94 -2.60
N LEU A 4 -2.50 -2.83 -1.59
CA LEU A 4 -1.75 -3.96 -1.07
C LEU A 4 -2.68 -5.01 -0.46
N LEU A 5 -3.72 -4.56 0.26
CA LEU A 5 -4.74 -5.46 0.81
C LEU A 5 -5.44 -6.23 -0.32
N PHE A 6 -5.87 -5.55 -1.37
CA PHE A 6 -6.57 -6.17 -2.50
C PHE A 6 -5.67 -7.15 -3.24
N LEU A 7 -4.40 -6.78 -3.44
CA LEU A 7 -3.39 -7.66 -4.02
C LEU A 7 -3.27 -8.96 -3.21
N LEU A 8 -3.02 -8.86 -1.90
CA LEU A 8 -2.82 -10.04 -1.07
C LEU A 8 -4.11 -10.83 -0.82
N MET A 9 -5.28 -10.20 -0.84
CA MET A 9 -6.58 -10.89 -0.80
C MET A 9 -6.87 -11.64 -2.12
N GLY A 10 -6.43 -11.10 -3.26
CA GLY A 10 -6.59 -11.72 -4.58
C GLY A 10 -8.02 -11.75 -5.10
N GLY A 11 -8.16 -12.10 -6.39
CA GLY A 11 -9.44 -12.06 -7.11
C GLY A 11 -10.58 -12.85 -6.43
N PRO A 12 -10.39 -14.15 -6.09
CA PRO A 12 -11.46 -14.97 -5.51
C PRO A 12 -12.02 -14.42 -4.19
N ALA A 13 -11.16 -14.03 -3.26
CA ALA A 13 -11.62 -13.54 -1.95
C ALA A 13 -12.28 -12.16 -2.06
N LEU A 14 -11.79 -11.30 -2.96
CA LEU A 14 -12.45 -10.02 -3.25
C LEU A 14 -13.80 -10.21 -3.91
N ARG A 15 -13.94 -11.12 -4.88
CA ARG A 15 -15.24 -11.47 -5.47
C ARG A 15 -16.21 -12.02 -4.42
N ALA A 16 -15.77 -12.83 -3.47
CA ALA A 16 -16.64 -13.22 -2.37
C ALA A 16 -17.02 -12.03 -1.44
N GLY A 17 -16.15 -11.01 -1.36
CA GLY A 17 -16.29 -9.85 -0.49
C GLY A 17 -16.98 -8.62 -1.08
N TRP A 18 -17.29 -8.60 -2.38
CA TRP A 18 -17.83 -7.40 -3.05
C TRP A 18 -19.12 -6.85 -2.42
N PRO A 19 -20.09 -7.67 -1.92
CA PRO A 19 -21.31 -7.13 -1.33
C PRO A 19 -21.04 -6.31 -0.07
N TYR A 20 -20.03 -6.69 0.73
CA TYR A 20 -19.65 -5.94 1.92
C TYR A 20 -19.07 -4.58 1.59
N LEU A 21 -18.27 -4.48 0.51
CA LEU A 21 -17.73 -3.21 0.03
C LEU A 21 -18.85 -2.30 -0.48
N THR A 22 -19.81 -2.85 -1.22
CA THR A 22 -20.98 -2.11 -1.69
C THR A 22 -21.84 -1.64 -0.52
N GLY A 23 -22.11 -2.51 0.46
CA GLY A 23 -22.87 -2.17 1.67
C GLY A 23 -22.20 -1.06 2.48
N LEU A 24 -20.89 -1.11 2.66
CA LEU A 24 -20.13 -0.05 3.31
C LEU A 24 -20.18 1.26 2.51
N GLY A 25 -20.09 1.18 1.18
CA GLY A 25 -20.22 2.34 0.29
C GLY A 25 -21.59 3.01 0.40
N LEU A 26 -22.67 2.21 0.42
CA LEU A 26 -24.04 2.69 0.63
C LEU A 26 -24.20 3.32 2.02
N LEU A 27 -23.63 2.72 3.06
CA LEU A 27 -23.65 3.26 4.41
C LEU A 27 -22.95 4.62 4.49
N CYS A 28 -21.77 4.76 3.88
CA CYS A 28 -21.06 6.05 3.82
C CYS A 28 -21.85 7.10 3.03
N ALA A 29 -22.44 6.72 1.88
CA ALA A 29 -23.26 7.63 1.09
C ALA A 29 -24.53 8.08 1.84
N GLY A 30 -25.20 7.14 2.54
CA GLY A 30 -26.36 7.43 3.38
C GLY A 30 -26.03 8.33 4.56
N ALA A 31 -24.91 8.07 5.26
CA ALA A 31 -24.41 8.93 6.33
C ALA A 31 -24.09 10.34 5.81
N SER A 32 -23.45 10.46 4.64
CA SER A 32 -23.21 11.76 4.01
C SER A 32 -24.51 12.49 3.65
N ALA A 33 -25.53 11.79 3.15
CA ALA A 33 -26.82 12.39 2.84
C ALA A 33 -27.52 12.86 4.11
N GLY A 34 -27.44 12.09 5.20
CA GLY A 34 -27.96 12.48 6.52
C GLY A 34 -27.31 13.76 7.04
N ILE A 35 -25.99 13.90 6.90
CA ILE A 35 -25.25 15.13 7.28
C ILE A 35 -25.74 16.34 6.49
N LEU A 36 -25.96 16.19 5.18
CA LEU A 36 -26.47 17.26 4.32
C LEU A 36 -27.92 17.63 4.67
N MET A 37 -28.76 16.64 4.95
CA MET A 37 -30.15 16.88 5.37
C MET A 37 -30.22 17.62 6.70
N ASP A 38 -29.39 17.23 7.67
CA ASP A 38 -29.31 17.90 8.98
C ASP A 38 -28.84 19.36 8.83
N LEU A 39 -27.82 19.59 8.00
CA LEU A 39 -27.34 20.94 7.69
C LEU A 39 -28.41 21.82 7.03
N LEU A 40 -29.23 21.25 6.13
CA LEU A 40 -30.32 21.97 5.47
C LEU A 40 -31.49 22.27 6.42
N GLN A 41 -31.75 21.41 7.40
CA GLN A 41 -32.88 21.55 8.33
C GLN A 41 -32.57 22.43 9.53
N HIS A 42 -31.41 22.26 10.15
CA HIS A 42 -31.06 22.90 11.44
C HIS A 42 -29.98 23.97 11.31
N GLY A 43 -29.32 24.11 10.15
CA GLY A 43 -28.27 25.10 9.91
C GLY A 43 -27.00 24.89 10.75
N SER A 44 -26.93 23.82 11.54
CA SER A 44 -25.82 23.46 12.43
C SER A 44 -25.64 21.95 12.43
N LEU A 45 -24.47 21.47 12.89
CA LEU A 45 -24.06 20.08 12.71
C LEU A 45 -23.76 19.36 14.03
N SER A 46 -24.66 19.48 15.00
CA SER A 46 -24.45 18.93 16.34
C SER A 46 -24.28 17.41 16.32
N PHE A 47 -25.19 16.67 15.68
CA PHE A 47 -25.20 15.21 15.78
C PHE A 47 -23.96 14.51 15.19
N PRO A 48 -23.50 14.81 13.95
CA PRO A 48 -22.33 14.14 13.37
C PRO A 48 -21.02 14.52 14.06
N LEU A 49 -20.89 15.74 14.58
CA LEU A 49 -19.73 16.18 15.35
C LEU A 49 -19.66 15.48 16.71
N HIS A 50 -20.80 15.29 17.39
CA HIS A 50 -20.83 14.48 18.61
C HIS A 50 -20.45 13.02 18.34
N VAL A 51 -20.96 12.42 17.25
CA VAL A 51 -20.59 11.04 16.87
C VAL A 51 -19.09 10.95 16.53
N LEU A 52 -18.53 11.93 15.81
CA LEU A 52 -17.11 11.99 15.50
C LEU A 52 -16.26 12.17 16.77
N GLY A 53 -16.66 13.06 17.67
CA GLY A 53 -15.99 13.29 18.96
C GLY A 53 -15.97 12.02 19.82
N VAL A 54 -17.10 11.32 19.92
CA VAL A 54 -17.20 10.02 20.58
C VAL A 54 -16.32 8.98 19.91
N PHE A 55 -16.36 8.89 18.57
CA PHE A 55 -15.54 7.93 17.82
C PHE A 55 -14.04 8.16 18.05
N LEU A 56 -13.56 9.40 17.95
CA LEU A 56 -12.15 9.76 18.19
C LEU A 56 -11.73 9.49 19.63
N ALA A 57 -12.61 9.75 20.61
CA ALA A 57 -12.35 9.46 22.01
C ALA A 57 -12.28 7.94 22.28
N VAL A 58 -13.17 7.15 21.68
CA VAL A 58 -13.18 5.68 21.77
C VAL A 58 -11.96 5.09 21.08
N GLU A 59 -11.59 5.59 19.90
CA GLU A 59 -10.39 5.14 19.18
C GLU A 59 -9.12 5.49 19.96
N GLY A 60 -9.01 6.71 20.49
CA GLY A 60 -7.92 7.12 21.36
C GLY A 60 -7.82 6.22 22.60
N LEU A 61 -8.95 5.89 23.23
CA LEU A 61 -8.98 4.96 24.36
C LEU A 61 -8.56 3.54 23.97
N ALA A 62 -9.01 3.04 22.82
CA ALA A 62 -8.62 1.73 22.31
C ALA A 62 -7.11 1.65 22.01
N GLU A 63 -6.53 2.70 21.42
CA GLU A 63 -5.08 2.80 21.20
C GLU A 63 -4.30 2.89 22.52
N ALA A 64 -4.78 3.67 23.52
CA ALA A 64 -4.17 3.72 24.85
C ALA A 64 -4.15 2.34 25.50
N MET A 65 -5.29 1.64 25.48
CA MET A 65 -5.42 0.30 26.05
C MET A 65 -4.49 -0.68 25.33
N SER A 66 -4.44 -0.65 23.99
CA SER A 66 -3.53 -1.50 23.21
C SER A 66 -2.07 -1.26 23.56
N GLU A 67 -1.67 -0.03 23.84
CA GLU A 67 -0.29 0.32 24.19
C GLU A 67 0.05 -0.05 25.65
N ILE A 68 -0.88 0.17 26.58
CA ILE A 68 -0.73 -0.21 28.00
C ILE A 68 -0.58 -1.73 28.14
N TYR A 69 -1.31 -2.51 27.35
CA TYR A 69 -1.21 -3.98 27.32
C TYR A 69 -0.15 -4.51 26.34
N SER A 70 0.66 -3.64 25.74
CA SER A 70 1.72 -4.06 24.83
C SER A 70 2.83 -4.78 25.59
N PRO A 71 3.19 -6.02 25.20
CA PRO A 71 4.25 -6.78 25.86
C PRO A 71 5.66 -6.19 25.64
N ALA A 72 5.80 -5.20 24.76
CA ALA A 72 7.06 -4.51 24.49
C ALA A 72 7.34 -3.31 25.42
N GLY A 73 6.43 -3.01 26.36
CA GLY A 73 6.48 -1.83 27.22
C GLY A 73 5.82 -0.59 26.59
N ILE A 74 5.66 0.47 27.39
CA ILE A 74 4.96 1.70 26.99
C ILE A 74 5.85 2.53 26.07
N ALA A 75 5.44 2.72 24.81
CA ALA A 75 6.04 3.71 23.93
C ALA A 75 5.34 5.07 24.06
N TRP A 76 6.11 6.12 24.33
CA TRP A 76 5.59 7.49 24.48
C TRP A 76 4.92 8.05 23.21
N PRO A 77 5.45 7.89 21.98
CA PRO A 77 4.83 8.48 20.80
C PRO A 77 3.41 7.95 20.47
N PRO A 78 3.13 6.62 20.53
CA PRO A 78 1.78 6.09 20.40
C PRO A 78 0.84 6.56 21.53
N LEU A 79 1.34 6.62 22.77
CA LEU A 79 0.56 7.10 23.90
C LEU A 79 0.21 8.59 23.77
N MET A 80 1.14 9.42 23.29
CA MET A 80 0.90 10.83 22.97
C MET A 80 -0.12 11.00 21.84
N LYS A 81 -0.07 10.14 20.81
CA LYS A 81 -1.08 10.12 19.74
C LYS A 81 -2.46 9.76 20.29
N SER A 82 -2.55 8.72 21.10
CA SER A 82 -3.79 8.29 21.75
C SER A 82 -4.36 9.39 22.65
N ALA A 83 -3.53 10.03 23.48
CA ALA A 83 -3.91 11.18 24.30
C ALA A 83 -4.38 12.36 23.43
N GLY A 84 -3.70 12.62 22.31
CA GLY A 84 -4.10 13.62 21.32
C GLY A 84 -5.46 13.32 20.69
N LEU A 85 -5.74 12.06 20.33
CA LEU A 85 -7.04 11.62 19.80
C LEU A 85 -8.16 11.76 20.84
N MET A 86 -7.90 11.37 22.09
CA MET A 86 -8.85 11.53 23.19
C MET A 86 -9.14 13.02 23.45
N LEU A 87 -8.10 13.84 23.58
CA LEU A 87 -8.23 15.27 23.84
C LEU A 87 -8.98 15.96 22.69
N PHE A 88 -8.62 15.65 21.44
CA PHE A 88 -9.27 16.21 20.27
C PHE A 88 -10.72 15.74 20.14
N GLY A 89 -11.00 14.46 20.40
CA GLY A 89 -12.36 13.92 20.43
C GLY A 89 -13.24 14.58 21.49
N LEU A 90 -12.71 14.79 22.70
CA LEU A 90 -13.40 15.50 23.78
C LEU A 90 -13.64 16.98 23.44
N LEU A 91 -12.65 17.64 22.85
CA LEU A 91 -12.76 19.03 22.40
C LEU A 91 -13.83 19.17 21.31
N VAL A 92 -13.86 18.27 20.33
CA VAL A 92 -14.90 18.25 19.29
C VAL A 92 -16.28 17.98 19.89
N PHE A 93 -16.37 17.14 20.91
CA PHE A 93 -17.63 16.81 21.59
C PHE A 93 -18.18 17.96 22.46
N ILE A 94 -17.30 18.73 23.12
CA ILE A 94 -17.67 19.76 24.10
C ILE A 94 -17.69 21.17 23.51
N ALA A 95 -16.93 21.46 22.44
CA ALA A 95 -16.76 22.81 21.92
C ALA A 95 -18.09 23.44 21.49
N PRO A 96 -18.42 24.67 21.94
CA PRO A 96 -19.57 25.42 21.46
C PRO A 96 -19.47 25.60 19.93
N HIS A 97 -20.43 25.04 19.20
CA HIS A 97 -20.41 25.01 17.73
C HIS A 97 -20.60 26.39 17.09
N ASP A 98 -20.95 27.41 17.89
CA ASP A 98 -21.30 28.75 17.40
C ASP A 98 -20.14 29.74 17.32
N SER A 99 -18.95 29.43 17.87
CA SER A 99 -17.81 30.37 17.79
C SER A 99 -16.45 29.70 17.88
N SER A 100 -15.87 29.36 16.72
CA SER A 100 -14.46 29.00 16.73
C SER A 100 -13.73 29.34 15.44
N LEU A 101 -13.43 30.63 15.32
CA LEU A 101 -12.39 31.15 14.44
C LEU A 101 -11.13 30.25 14.44
N CYS A 102 -10.77 29.71 15.61
CA CYS A 102 -9.63 28.80 15.77
C CYS A 102 -9.79 27.46 15.03
N PHE A 103 -10.98 26.83 15.05
CA PHE A 103 -11.21 25.59 14.30
C PHE A 103 -11.26 25.87 12.79
N SER A 104 -11.91 26.96 12.37
CA SER A 104 -11.93 27.40 10.97
C SER A 104 -10.52 27.64 10.41
N LEU A 105 -9.68 28.38 11.15
CA LEU A 105 -8.28 28.63 10.79
C LEU A 105 -7.44 27.35 10.79
N GLY A 106 -7.70 26.42 11.72
CA GLY A 106 -7.06 25.10 11.73
C GLY A 106 -7.36 24.30 10.46
N PHE A 107 -8.64 24.24 10.04
CA PHE A 107 -9.02 23.61 8.77
C PHE A 107 -8.41 24.32 7.57
N ALA A 108 -8.47 25.65 7.53
CA ALA A 108 -7.84 26.43 6.46
C ALA A 108 -6.34 26.12 6.35
N PHE A 109 -5.62 26.04 7.48
CA PHE A 109 -4.20 25.71 7.50
C PHE A 109 -3.92 24.30 6.98
N ILE A 110 -4.73 23.30 7.35
CA ILE A 110 -4.58 21.93 6.85
C ILE A 110 -4.78 21.87 5.33
N PHE A 111 -5.82 22.51 4.80
CA PHE A 111 -6.06 22.59 3.36
C PHE A 111 -4.94 23.32 2.61
N LEU A 112 -4.38 24.38 3.20
CA LEU A 112 -3.24 25.11 2.63
C LEU A 112 -2.00 24.23 2.54
N LEU A 113 -1.68 23.50 3.62
CA LEU A 113 -0.52 22.61 3.66
C LEU A 113 -0.67 21.44 2.68
N ASP A 114 -1.81 20.76 2.65
CA ASP A 114 -2.03 19.62 1.74
C ASP A 114 -2.05 20.09 0.27
N GLY A 115 -2.79 21.16 -0.04
CA GLY A 115 -2.87 21.74 -1.37
C GLY A 115 -1.51 22.25 -1.86
N GLY A 116 -0.80 23.00 -1.01
CA GLY A 116 0.55 23.51 -1.29
C GLY A 116 1.55 22.38 -1.52
N PHE A 117 1.57 21.37 -0.65
CA PHE A 117 2.41 20.19 -0.81
C PHE A 117 2.12 19.47 -2.13
N ARG A 118 0.85 19.31 -2.49
CA ARG A 118 0.42 18.66 -3.73
C ARG A 118 0.82 19.44 -4.98
N VAL A 119 0.67 20.77 -4.97
CA VAL A 119 1.10 21.66 -6.06
C VAL A 119 2.61 21.60 -6.26
N ILE A 120 3.38 21.70 -5.16
CA ILE A 120 4.86 21.63 -5.19
C ILE A 120 5.30 20.25 -5.72
N SER A 121 4.78 19.17 -5.13
CA SER A 121 5.12 17.80 -5.52
C SER A 121 4.80 17.51 -6.99
N CYS A 122 3.64 17.97 -7.49
CA CYS A 122 3.27 17.79 -8.89
C CYS A 122 4.16 18.59 -9.84
N SER A 123 4.54 19.81 -9.45
CA SER A 123 5.43 20.67 -10.24
C SER A 123 6.82 20.06 -10.39
N LEU A 124 7.33 19.40 -9.33
CA LEU A 124 8.64 18.75 -9.33
C LEU A 124 8.65 17.40 -10.07
N MET A 125 7.67 16.52 -9.82
CA MET A 125 7.73 15.12 -10.29
C MET A 125 7.03 14.86 -11.64
N ARG A 126 6.15 15.76 -12.10
CA ARG A 126 5.41 15.68 -13.39
C ARG A 126 4.89 14.27 -13.76
N CYS A 127 4.34 13.55 -12.78
CA CYS A 127 3.85 12.19 -12.94
C CYS A 127 2.59 12.08 -13.85
N ARG A 128 2.16 10.85 -14.17
CA ARG A 128 0.95 10.60 -14.97
C ARG A 128 -0.28 11.28 -14.35
N ARG A 129 -0.99 12.10 -15.16
CA ARG A 129 -2.13 12.95 -14.74
C ARG A 129 -1.78 14.06 -13.73
N TRP A 130 -0.55 14.58 -13.76
CA TRP A 130 -0.13 15.69 -12.91
C TRP A 130 -1.06 16.89 -13.00
N THR A 131 -1.66 17.18 -14.17
CA THR A 131 -2.61 18.29 -14.35
C THR A 131 -3.83 18.16 -13.44
N ARG A 132 -4.45 16.97 -13.34
CA ARG A 132 -5.58 16.75 -12.42
C ARG A 132 -5.19 16.89 -10.96
N LYS A 133 -4.03 16.35 -10.56
CA LYS A 133 -3.53 16.47 -9.18
C LYS A 133 -3.18 17.92 -8.83
N PHE A 134 -2.64 18.64 -9.80
CA PHE A 134 -2.33 20.06 -9.70
C PHE A 134 -3.62 20.88 -9.53
N SER A 135 -4.63 20.68 -10.38
CA SER A 135 -5.94 21.34 -10.25
C SER A 135 -6.60 21.05 -8.91
N LEU A 136 -6.50 19.81 -8.41
CA LEU A 136 -7.02 19.45 -7.09
C LEU A 136 -6.28 20.20 -5.96
N GLY A 137 -4.95 20.30 -6.04
CA GLY A 137 -4.17 21.09 -5.08
C GLY A 137 -4.51 22.58 -5.13
N CYS A 138 -4.73 23.15 -6.32
CA CYS A 138 -5.20 24.53 -6.45
C CYS A 138 -6.60 24.72 -5.86
N ALA A 139 -7.50 23.75 -6.05
CA ALA A 139 -8.84 23.78 -5.44
C ALA A 139 -8.76 23.74 -3.91
N GLU A 140 -7.88 22.91 -3.33
CA GLU A 140 -7.66 22.85 -1.88
C GLU A 140 -7.14 24.18 -1.32
N ILE A 141 -6.20 24.84 -2.01
CA ILE A 141 -5.72 26.19 -1.64
C ILE A 141 -6.86 27.20 -1.73
N LEU A 142 -7.69 27.15 -2.77
CA LEU A 142 -8.86 28.02 -2.89
C LEU A 142 -9.84 27.79 -1.72
N PHE A 143 -10.15 26.53 -1.38
CA PHE A 143 -10.99 26.20 -0.23
C PHE A 143 -10.41 26.74 1.09
N SER A 144 -9.09 26.64 1.29
CA SER A 144 -8.41 27.24 2.45
C SER A 144 -8.68 28.74 2.56
N VAL A 145 -8.55 29.47 1.45
CA VAL A 145 -8.81 30.92 1.39
C VAL A 145 -10.28 31.23 1.69
N LEU A 146 -11.22 30.48 1.13
CA LEU A 146 -12.65 30.68 1.37
C LEU A 146 -13.03 30.44 2.84
N ILE A 147 -12.47 29.40 3.47
CA ILE A 147 -12.65 29.11 4.90
C ILE A 147 -12.09 30.25 5.76
N ALA A 148 -10.89 30.76 5.43
CA ALA A 148 -10.26 31.85 6.16
C ALA A 148 -11.02 33.18 6.04
N ILE A 149 -11.58 33.48 4.86
CA ILE A 149 -12.32 34.73 4.59
C ILE A 149 -13.77 34.66 5.10
N HIS A 150 -14.28 33.48 5.44
CA HIS A 150 -15.67 33.27 5.89
C HIS A 150 -16.71 33.65 4.80
N TRP A 151 -16.33 33.54 3.53
CA TRP A 151 -17.16 33.87 2.37
C TRP A 151 -16.93 32.84 1.25
N PRO A 152 -17.96 32.36 0.53
CA PRO A 152 -19.38 32.75 0.60
C PRO A 152 -20.21 32.06 1.69
N LEU A 153 -19.65 31.05 2.36
CA LEU A 153 -20.34 30.27 3.38
C LEU A 153 -19.69 30.47 4.74
N ALA A 154 -20.52 30.52 5.78
CA ALA A 154 -20.04 30.58 7.15
C ALA A 154 -19.30 29.27 7.55
N PRO A 155 -18.31 29.32 8.46
CA PRO A 155 -17.52 28.15 8.86
C PRO A 155 -18.34 26.95 9.34
N HIS A 156 -19.44 27.22 10.06
CA HIS A 156 -20.35 26.18 10.57
C HIS A 156 -21.09 25.41 9.46
N VAL A 157 -21.11 25.95 8.23
CA VAL A 157 -21.67 25.29 7.04
C VAL A 157 -20.57 24.61 6.21
N ILE A 158 -19.47 25.33 5.94
CA ILE A 158 -18.44 24.85 5.00
C ILE A 158 -17.69 23.63 5.53
N VAL A 159 -17.37 23.58 6.84
CA VAL A 159 -16.59 22.48 7.43
C VAL A 159 -17.38 21.16 7.37
N PRO A 160 -18.65 21.11 7.81
CA PRO A 160 -19.47 19.92 7.62
C PRO A 160 -19.74 19.54 6.18
N LEU A 161 -19.93 20.53 5.30
CA LEU A 161 -20.11 20.29 3.87
C LEU A 161 -18.86 19.59 3.30
N CYS A 162 -17.65 20.03 3.66
CA CYS A 162 -16.42 19.35 3.30
C CYS A 162 -16.38 17.90 3.81
N PHE A 163 -16.79 17.67 5.06
CA PHE A 163 -16.84 16.32 5.62
C PHE A 163 -17.86 15.42 4.91
N ALA A 164 -19.05 15.94 4.62
CA ALA A 164 -20.07 15.24 3.83
C ALA A 164 -19.53 14.89 2.44
N LEU A 165 -18.95 15.85 1.72
CA LEU A 165 -18.38 15.63 0.39
C LEU A 165 -17.24 14.60 0.41
N LEU A 166 -16.38 14.62 1.44
CA LEU A 166 -15.34 13.60 1.63
C LEU A 166 -15.95 12.22 1.84
N LEU A 167 -16.93 12.10 2.74
CA LEU A 167 -17.58 10.83 3.05
C LEU A 167 -18.36 10.28 1.84
N ALA A 168 -19.07 11.15 1.10
CA ALA A 168 -19.71 10.82 -0.17
C ALA A 168 -18.66 10.34 -1.19
N GLY A 169 -17.54 11.05 -1.31
CA GLY A 169 -16.44 10.66 -2.19
C GLY A 169 -15.88 9.27 -1.85
N TRP A 170 -15.71 8.96 -0.56
CA TRP A 170 -15.33 7.63 -0.09
C TRP A 170 -16.39 6.57 -0.42
N GLY A 171 -17.67 6.85 -0.12
CA GLY A 171 -18.80 5.97 -0.41
C GLY A 171 -18.91 5.64 -1.91
N ILE A 172 -18.89 6.67 -2.76
CA ILE A 172 -18.92 6.52 -4.22
C ILE A 172 -17.72 5.70 -4.72
N ASN A 173 -16.52 5.95 -4.20
CA ASN A 173 -15.34 5.16 -4.57
C ASN A 173 -15.49 3.68 -4.16
N LEU A 174 -16.05 3.39 -2.97
CA LEU A 174 -16.32 2.03 -2.52
C LEU A 174 -17.35 1.34 -3.41
N LEU A 175 -18.42 2.04 -3.80
CA LEU A 175 -19.43 1.52 -4.74
C LEU A 175 -18.81 1.20 -6.11
N PHE A 176 -18.00 2.12 -6.66
CA PHE A 176 -17.29 1.87 -7.91
C PHE A 176 -16.32 0.69 -7.80
N MET A 177 -15.61 0.56 -6.68
CA MET A 177 -14.73 -0.59 -6.44
C MET A 177 -15.52 -1.89 -6.31
N GLY A 178 -16.64 -1.90 -5.60
CA GLY A 178 -17.54 -3.05 -5.48
C GLY A 178 -18.04 -3.52 -6.84
N ALA A 179 -18.49 -2.59 -7.68
CA ALA A 179 -18.92 -2.88 -9.05
C ALA A 179 -17.77 -3.42 -9.93
N GLN A 180 -16.57 -2.85 -9.83
CA GLN A 180 -15.40 -3.30 -10.58
C GLN A 180 -14.93 -4.70 -10.15
N ILE A 181 -15.01 -5.02 -8.86
CA ILE A 181 -14.68 -6.35 -8.34
C ILE A 181 -15.74 -7.37 -8.78
N HIS A 182 -17.02 -7.01 -8.73
CA HIS A 182 -18.09 -7.88 -9.22
C HIS A 182 -17.92 -8.22 -10.71
N ALA A 183 -17.51 -7.23 -11.50
CA ALA A 183 -17.24 -7.40 -12.93
C ALA A 183 -15.86 -8.02 -13.24
N LEU A 184 -15.03 -8.34 -12.24
CA LEU A 184 -13.69 -8.90 -12.46
C LEU A 184 -13.82 -10.36 -12.91
N PRO A 185 -13.39 -10.71 -14.14
CA PRO A 185 -13.52 -12.08 -14.64
C PRO A 185 -12.74 -13.09 -13.79
N GLU A 186 -13.11 -14.36 -13.92
CA GLU A 186 -12.31 -15.44 -13.35
C GLU A 186 -10.91 -15.48 -13.98
N ASN A 187 -9.96 -16.05 -13.25
CA ASN A 187 -8.56 -16.16 -13.65
C ASN A 187 -7.90 -14.85 -14.13
N THR A 188 -8.38 -13.70 -13.64
CA THR A 188 -7.82 -12.38 -13.92
C THR A 188 -7.20 -11.80 -12.66
N SER A 189 -5.99 -11.23 -12.78
CA SER A 189 -5.29 -10.58 -11.68
C SER A 189 -6.05 -9.33 -11.20
N VAL A 190 -6.10 -9.10 -9.89
CA VAL A 190 -6.65 -7.85 -9.31
C VAL A 190 -5.88 -6.61 -9.74
N ALA A 191 -4.64 -6.78 -10.24
CA ALA A 191 -3.86 -5.70 -10.84
C ALA A 191 -4.52 -5.11 -12.09
N ALA A 192 -5.51 -5.79 -12.68
CA ALA A 192 -6.34 -5.25 -13.77
C ALA A 192 -7.31 -4.16 -13.30
N LEU A 193 -7.63 -4.09 -12.01
CA LEU A 193 -8.59 -3.13 -11.49
C LEU A 193 -8.08 -1.68 -11.67
N PRO A 194 -8.98 -0.71 -11.96
CA PRO A 194 -8.67 0.72 -12.02
C PRO A 194 -7.82 1.26 -10.87
N LEU A 195 -7.96 0.68 -9.67
CA LEU A 195 -7.18 1.05 -8.49
C LEU A 195 -5.66 0.87 -8.71
N PHE A 196 -5.24 -0.15 -9.46
CA PHE A 196 -3.84 -0.43 -9.79
C PHE A 196 -3.41 0.26 -11.08
N THR A 197 -4.27 0.20 -12.11
CA THR A 197 -3.96 0.70 -13.45
C THR A 197 -3.92 2.24 -13.54
N ARG A 198 -4.57 2.97 -12.62
CA ARG A 198 -4.58 4.45 -12.60
C ARG A 198 -3.41 5.09 -11.85
N LYS A 199 -2.76 4.38 -10.91
CA LYS A 199 -1.72 4.94 -10.04
C LYS A 199 -0.28 4.63 -10.48
N GLY A 200 -0.08 3.69 -11.40
CA GLY A 200 1.26 3.37 -11.93
C GLY A 200 1.92 4.54 -12.69
N LEU A 201 3.25 4.57 -12.69
CA LEU A 201 4.05 5.50 -13.49
C LEU A 201 3.85 5.27 -15.00
N ARG A 202 3.68 4.00 -15.40
CA ARG A 202 3.41 3.57 -16.77
C ARG A 202 1.94 3.27 -17.02
N ALA A 203 1.57 3.13 -18.29
CA ALA A 203 0.35 2.43 -18.64
C ALA A 203 0.40 1.00 -18.09
N PRO A 204 -0.75 0.37 -17.79
CA PRO A 204 -0.78 -1.04 -17.44
C PRO A 204 -0.22 -1.86 -18.59
N HIS A 205 0.79 -2.67 -18.32
CA HIS A 205 1.35 -3.63 -19.26
C HIS A 205 1.25 -5.02 -18.63
N GLY A 206 1.13 -6.04 -19.46
CA GLY A 206 1.21 -7.42 -18.96
C GLY A 206 -0.01 -7.90 -18.20
N LEU A 207 -1.23 -7.49 -18.56
CA LEU A 207 -2.47 -8.07 -18.02
C LEU A 207 -3.06 -9.18 -18.91
N ASN A 208 -2.39 -9.50 -20.03
CA ASN A 208 -2.82 -10.51 -20.99
C ASN A 208 -2.23 -11.88 -20.62
N TYR A 209 -2.56 -12.36 -19.43
CA TYR A 209 -2.20 -13.70 -18.97
C TYR A 209 -3.26 -14.22 -18.01
N GLU A 210 -3.39 -15.54 -17.91
CA GLU A 210 -4.27 -16.16 -16.93
C GLU A 210 -3.62 -16.15 -15.54
N HIS A 211 -4.31 -15.59 -14.56
CA HIS A 211 -3.96 -15.61 -13.15
C HIS A 211 -4.88 -16.58 -12.40
N PRO A 212 -4.57 -17.89 -12.38
CA PRO A 212 -5.40 -18.87 -11.68
C PRO A 212 -5.37 -18.65 -10.16
N PRO A 213 -6.41 -19.07 -9.43
CA PRO A 213 -6.43 -18.97 -7.98
C PRO A 213 -5.27 -19.73 -7.35
N LEU A 214 -4.75 -19.20 -6.25
CA LEU A 214 -3.65 -19.82 -5.51
C LEU A 214 -4.06 -21.23 -5.00
N GLN A 215 -3.30 -22.24 -5.40
CA GLN A 215 -3.52 -23.63 -4.99
C GLN A 215 -3.11 -23.84 -3.53
N ALA A 216 -3.72 -24.84 -2.88
CA ALA A 216 -3.47 -25.13 -1.45
C ALA A 216 -2.12 -25.82 -1.17
N GLY A 217 -1.44 -26.32 -2.21
CA GLY A 217 -0.12 -26.94 -2.11
C GLY A 217 1.02 -25.92 -1.98
N HIS A 218 2.18 -26.38 -1.51
CA HIS A 218 3.41 -25.58 -1.58
C HIS A 218 3.86 -25.47 -3.04
N ALA A 219 4.55 -24.39 -3.37
CA ALA A 219 5.23 -24.29 -4.66
C ALA A 219 6.27 -25.42 -4.78
N SER A 220 6.45 -25.95 -5.99
CA SER A 220 7.38 -27.06 -6.20
C SER A 220 8.84 -26.66 -6.03
N VAL A 221 9.14 -25.37 -6.25
CA VAL A 221 10.47 -24.78 -6.08
C VAL A 221 10.37 -23.49 -5.27
N PRO A 222 11.42 -23.11 -4.53
CA PRO A 222 11.47 -21.82 -3.86
C PRO A 222 11.62 -20.67 -4.87
N LEU A 223 10.94 -19.55 -4.61
CA LEU A 223 11.15 -18.30 -5.31
C LEU A 223 12.29 -17.52 -4.63
N ASN A 224 13.41 -17.37 -5.33
CA ASN A 224 14.58 -16.65 -4.83
C ASN A 224 14.56 -15.20 -5.34
N ILE A 225 14.80 -14.25 -4.43
CA ILE A 225 15.05 -12.85 -4.76
C ILE A 225 16.48 -12.52 -4.36
N TYR A 226 17.28 -12.10 -5.33
CA TYR A 226 18.68 -11.71 -5.15
C TYR A 226 18.80 -10.20 -5.17
N ILE A 227 19.54 -9.65 -4.19
CA ILE A 227 19.66 -8.21 -3.99
C ILE A 227 21.13 -7.82 -3.93
N TRP A 228 21.49 -6.84 -4.75
CA TRP A 228 22.73 -6.08 -4.69
C TRP A 228 22.37 -4.67 -4.22
N THR A 229 22.71 -4.36 -2.98
CA THR A 229 22.49 -3.04 -2.40
C THR A 229 23.52 -2.04 -2.95
N PRO A 230 23.17 -0.75 -3.06
CA PRO A 230 24.11 0.29 -3.48
C PRO A 230 25.40 0.31 -2.64
N LEU A 231 25.29 0.00 -1.34
CA LEU A 231 26.41 -0.03 -0.38
C LEU A 231 27.30 -1.27 -0.51
N GLY A 232 26.74 -2.42 -0.92
CA GLY A 232 27.51 -3.67 -1.09
C GLY A 232 28.14 -3.80 -2.47
N SER A 233 27.61 -3.09 -3.47
CA SER A 233 28.02 -3.18 -4.88
C SER A 233 28.89 -2.02 -5.39
N GLY A 234 29.14 -0.98 -4.58
CA GLY A 234 29.97 0.17 -4.95
C GLY A 234 30.88 0.65 -3.81
N ASP A 235 31.96 1.36 -4.16
CA ASP A 235 32.94 1.93 -3.21
C ASP A 235 32.50 3.33 -2.76
N VAL A 236 31.72 3.39 -1.67
CA VAL A 236 30.91 4.57 -1.28
C VAL A 236 31.74 5.63 -0.54
N ALA A 237 31.62 6.90 -0.96
CA ALA A 237 32.24 8.02 -0.27
C ALA A 237 31.33 8.66 0.79
N GLY A 238 31.63 8.38 2.06
CA GLY A 238 30.89 8.91 3.20
C GLY A 238 29.55 8.21 3.40
N ARG A 239 29.05 8.20 4.65
CA ARG A 239 27.76 7.58 5.00
C ARG A 239 26.67 8.65 5.09
N ARG A 240 25.70 8.61 4.17
CA ARG A 240 24.44 9.36 4.24
C ARG A 240 23.32 8.37 4.58
N PRO A 241 23.05 8.13 5.88
CA PRO A 241 22.25 6.98 6.36
C PRO A 241 20.81 6.92 5.79
N TRP A 242 20.27 8.05 5.33
CA TRP A 242 18.91 8.13 4.80
C TRP A 242 18.81 8.11 3.26
N PHE A 243 19.92 8.30 2.53
CA PHE A 243 19.90 8.44 1.06
C PHE A 243 20.56 7.24 0.36
N ASP A 244 21.74 6.82 0.85
CA ASP A 244 22.57 5.79 0.22
C ASP A 244 21.92 4.40 0.22
N ARG A 245 21.03 4.15 1.20
CA ARG A 245 20.30 2.87 1.31
C ARG A 245 19.12 2.76 0.35
N TRP A 246 18.48 3.88 -0.02
CA TRP A 246 17.13 3.87 -0.60
C TRP A 246 17.04 4.41 -2.01
N VAL A 247 17.95 5.30 -2.42
CA VAL A 247 17.89 5.97 -3.72
C VAL A 247 19.06 5.54 -4.59
N ALA A 248 20.28 5.88 -4.18
CA ALA A 248 21.52 5.47 -4.80
C ALA A 248 22.68 5.85 -3.88
N ALA A 249 23.78 5.09 -3.93
CA ALA A 249 25.04 5.48 -3.31
C ALA A 249 25.90 6.23 -4.32
N ILE A 250 26.57 7.30 -3.89
CA ILE A 250 27.50 8.05 -4.73
C ILE A 250 28.92 7.68 -4.30
N ASP A 251 29.74 7.27 -5.26
CA ASP A 251 31.14 6.93 -4.99
C ASP A 251 32.03 8.17 -4.77
N HIS A 252 33.30 7.96 -4.45
CA HIS A 252 34.31 9.03 -4.27
C HIS A 252 34.65 9.79 -5.55
N ARG A 253 34.21 9.31 -6.71
CA ARG A 253 34.41 9.89 -8.04
C ARG A 253 33.16 10.64 -8.54
N GLY A 254 32.06 10.61 -7.79
CA GLY A 254 30.78 11.21 -8.16
C GLY A 254 29.89 10.33 -9.05
N GLU A 255 30.23 9.05 -9.24
CA GLU A 255 29.42 8.06 -9.96
C GLU A 255 28.29 7.52 -9.08
N VAL A 256 27.12 7.32 -9.68
CA VAL A 256 25.91 6.84 -9.01
C VAL A 256 25.82 5.32 -9.10
N SER A 257 25.91 4.62 -7.97
CA SER A 257 25.59 3.19 -7.84
C SER A 257 24.14 3.02 -7.38
N THR A 258 23.31 2.41 -8.21
CA THR A 258 21.89 2.17 -7.91
C THR A 258 21.60 0.78 -7.35
N GLY A 259 22.61 -0.09 -7.28
CA GLY A 259 22.45 -1.51 -6.99
C GLY A 259 21.63 -2.26 -8.05
N HIS A 260 21.24 -3.50 -7.76
CA HIS A 260 20.44 -4.33 -8.65
C HIS A 260 19.56 -5.34 -7.90
N THR A 261 18.51 -5.83 -8.56
CA THR A 261 17.65 -6.89 -8.01
C THR A 261 17.26 -7.86 -9.11
N SER A 262 17.31 -9.17 -8.82
CA SER A 262 16.79 -10.21 -9.71
C SER A 262 15.93 -11.24 -8.97
N LEU A 263 15.15 -12.00 -9.72
CA LEU A 263 14.23 -13.00 -9.21
C LEU A 263 14.35 -14.29 -10.02
N GLU A 264 14.37 -15.42 -9.32
CA GLU A 264 14.59 -16.75 -9.90
C GLU A 264 13.57 -17.75 -9.35
N MET A 265 13.06 -18.60 -10.23
CA MET A 265 12.16 -19.69 -9.87
C MET A 265 12.68 -21.02 -10.44
N GLY A 266 13.61 -21.64 -9.71
CA GLY A 266 14.35 -22.81 -10.21
C GLY A 266 14.97 -22.54 -11.57
N ASP A 267 14.96 -23.55 -12.44
CA ASP A 267 15.45 -23.43 -13.82
C ASP A 267 14.39 -22.92 -14.81
N GLU A 268 13.18 -22.59 -14.33
CA GLU A 268 12.06 -22.22 -15.21
C GLU A 268 12.11 -20.77 -15.69
N LEU A 269 12.56 -19.84 -14.83
CA LEU A 269 12.68 -18.43 -15.19
C LEU A 269 13.68 -17.69 -14.30
N TYR A 270 14.30 -16.68 -14.92
CA TYR A 270 15.17 -15.70 -14.28
C TYR A 270 14.79 -14.30 -14.79
N ILE A 271 14.44 -13.40 -13.88
CA ILE A 271 14.03 -12.03 -14.16
C ILE A 271 15.12 -11.10 -13.66
N SER A 272 15.88 -10.55 -14.58
CA SER A 272 16.96 -9.60 -14.31
C SER A 272 17.10 -8.64 -15.48
N LEU A 273 16.56 -7.44 -15.34
CA LEU A 273 16.46 -6.46 -16.44
C LEU A 273 17.57 -5.41 -16.34
N TYR A 274 18.35 -5.29 -17.41
CA TYR A 274 19.44 -4.32 -17.55
C TYR A 274 19.22 -3.40 -18.76
N PRO A 275 19.76 -2.18 -18.74
CA PRO A 275 19.90 -1.39 -19.96
C PRO A 275 20.97 -2.04 -20.86
N VAL A 276 20.83 -1.91 -22.19
CA VAL A 276 21.88 -2.36 -23.13
C VAL A 276 23.08 -1.44 -23.08
N ASP A 277 22.84 -0.13 -23.15
CA ASP A 277 23.87 0.90 -22.99
C ASP A 277 23.98 1.33 -21.53
N ASP A 278 25.22 1.56 -21.06
CA ASP A 278 25.45 2.06 -19.70
C ASP A 278 24.79 3.44 -19.54
N VAL A 279 23.77 3.52 -18.68
CA VAL A 279 23.11 4.78 -18.34
C VAL A 279 24.15 5.71 -17.72
N SER A 280 24.27 6.93 -18.26
CA SER A 280 25.33 7.87 -17.91
C SER A 280 25.49 8.04 -16.39
N ARG A 281 26.69 7.75 -15.87
CA ARG A 281 27.01 7.73 -14.44
C ARG A 281 27.17 9.11 -13.79
N SER A 282 27.01 10.19 -14.56
CA SER A 282 27.10 11.56 -14.07
C SER A 282 25.79 12.02 -13.40
N LEU A 283 25.87 12.77 -12.31
CA LEU A 283 24.70 13.28 -11.57
C LEU A 283 23.73 14.08 -12.47
N ARG A 284 24.26 14.85 -13.43
CA ARG A 284 23.46 15.68 -14.36
C ARG A 284 22.73 14.83 -15.40
N GLY A 285 23.37 13.77 -15.91
CA GLY A 285 22.73 12.78 -16.78
C GLY A 285 21.69 11.95 -16.03
N PHE A 286 22.01 11.50 -14.82
CA PHE A 286 21.10 10.77 -13.94
C PHE A 286 19.79 11.54 -13.69
N LEU A 287 19.87 12.84 -13.36
CA LEU A 287 18.69 13.70 -13.18
C LEU A 287 17.83 13.84 -14.45
N GLN A 288 18.42 13.76 -15.64
CA GLN A 288 17.69 13.76 -16.90
C GLN A 288 17.00 12.41 -17.18
N THR A 289 17.58 11.30 -16.72
CA THR A 289 17.05 9.93 -16.84
C THR A 289 15.98 9.59 -15.79
N LEU A 290 15.78 10.43 -14.77
CA LEU A 290 14.69 10.28 -13.76
C LEU A 290 13.27 10.51 -14.33
N ARG A 291 13.14 10.64 -15.66
CA ARG A 291 11.85 10.87 -16.31
C ARG A 291 11.13 9.54 -16.51
N ALA A 292 10.04 9.36 -15.76
CA ALA A 292 9.25 8.13 -15.77
C ALA A 292 8.36 7.91 -17.01
N LYS A 293 8.34 8.84 -17.97
CA LYS A 293 7.52 8.71 -19.18
C LYS A 293 8.15 7.73 -20.17
N GLU A 294 7.29 7.03 -20.91
CA GLU A 294 7.67 6.00 -21.88
C GLU A 294 8.43 6.55 -23.09
N GLU A 295 8.34 7.87 -23.34
CA GLU A 295 9.15 8.58 -24.36
C GLU A 295 10.66 8.59 -24.03
N PHE A 296 11.06 8.24 -22.81
CA PHE A 296 12.46 8.12 -22.37
C PHE A 296 12.87 6.66 -22.14
N ASP A 297 12.12 5.70 -22.68
CA ASP A 297 12.53 4.31 -22.66
C ASP A 297 13.76 4.10 -23.55
N VAL A 298 14.70 3.30 -23.06
CA VAL A 298 15.89 2.85 -23.78
C VAL A 298 15.82 1.35 -24.00
N GLU A 299 16.68 0.84 -24.88
CA GLU A 299 16.80 -0.59 -25.11
C GLU A 299 17.34 -1.27 -23.85
N GLY A 300 16.69 -2.37 -23.47
CA GLY A 300 17.11 -3.21 -22.36
C GLY A 300 17.26 -4.66 -22.78
N CYS A 301 17.84 -5.45 -21.88
CA CYS A 301 18.08 -6.86 -22.03
C CYS A 301 17.76 -7.60 -20.74
N LEU A 302 17.31 -8.85 -20.86
CA LEU A 302 17.13 -9.76 -19.74
C LEU A 302 18.35 -10.69 -19.67
N LEU A 303 18.94 -10.82 -18.47
CA LEU A 303 20.00 -11.80 -18.27
C LEU A 303 19.43 -13.22 -18.18
N PRO A 304 20.18 -14.25 -18.60
CA PRO A 304 19.66 -15.61 -18.68
C PRO A 304 19.65 -16.36 -17.35
N SER A 305 20.60 -16.07 -16.45
CA SER A 305 20.73 -16.78 -15.17
C SER A 305 21.57 -16.00 -14.16
N LEU A 306 21.43 -16.37 -12.88
CA LEU A 306 22.28 -15.85 -11.80
C LEU A 306 23.77 -16.12 -12.05
N GLU A 307 24.11 -17.30 -12.58
CA GLU A 307 25.51 -17.64 -12.87
C GLU A 307 26.11 -16.69 -13.92
N SER A 308 25.34 -16.36 -14.96
CA SER A 308 25.75 -15.38 -15.98
C SER A 308 25.94 -13.99 -15.39
N GLU A 309 25.05 -13.58 -14.50
CA GLU A 309 25.11 -12.27 -13.83
C GLU A 309 26.30 -12.15 -12.89
N ILE A 310 26.58 -13.19 -12.09
CA ILE A 310 27.74 -13.25 -11.20
C ILE A 310 29.05 -13.21 -12.00
N LYS A 311 29.12 -13.93 -13.15
CA LYS A 311 30.29 -13.91 -14.04
C LYS A 311 30.52 -12.54 -14.66
N ARG A 312 29.46 -11.80 -14.96
CA ARG A 312 29.54 -10.47 -15.58
C ARG A 312 29.86 -9.35 -14.58
N TRP A 313 29.42 -9.49 -13.33
CA TRP A 313 29.53 -8.42 -12.34
C TRP A 313 30.04 -8.89 -10.97
N CYS A 314 29.15 -9.36 -10.08
CA CYS A 314 29.52 -9.79 -8.73
C CYS A 314 28.42 -10.63 -8.07
N ARG A 315 28.73 -11.23 -6.91
CA ARG A 315 27.76 -12.00 -6.10
C ARG A 315 26.76 -11.08 -5.39
N PRO A 316 25.49 -11.53 -5.22
CA PRO A 316 24.49 -10.75 -4.49
C PRO A 316 24.81 -10.64 -2.99
N ASP A 317 24.47 -9.50 -2.39
CA ASP A 317 24.63 -9.24 -0.96
C ASP A 317 23.68 -10.09 -0.12
N LYS A 318 22.46 -10.29 -0.64
CA LYS A 318 21.40 -11.02 0.06
C LYS A 318 20.60 -11.88 -0.90
N ARG A 319 20.20 -13.04 -0.37
CA ARG A 319 19.19 -13.92 -0.97
C ARG A 319 17.99 -14.01 -0.03
N LEU A 320 16.82 -13.69 -0.54
CA LEU A 320 15.56 -13.84 0.15
C LEU A 320 14.77 -14.98 -0.54
N VAL A 321 14.28 -15.97 0.22
CA VAL A 321 13.50 -17.11 -0.29
C VAL A 321 12.00 -17.10 0.10
N LEU A 322 11.08 -17.10 -0.86
CA LEU A 322 9.65 -17.33 -0.63
C LEU A 322 9.26 -18.75 -1.05
N THR A 323 8.71 -19.52 -0.10
CA THR A 323 8.33 -20.93 -0.33
C THR A 323 6.85 -21.11 -0.65
N HIS A 324 6.02 -20.10 -0.38
CA HIS A 324 4.58 -20.12 -0.64
C HIS A 324 4.18 -18.94 -1.52
N TYR A 325 3.81 -19.24 -2.76
CA TYR A 325 3.47 -18.26 -3.79
C TYR A 325 2.68 -18.93 -4.93
N ASN A 326 2.04 -18.13 -5.78
CA ASN A 326 1.29 -18.58 -6.95
C ASN A 326 2.22 -18.85 -8.13
N GLN A 327 2.78 -20.05 -8.17
CA GLN A 327 3.73 -20.49 -9.20
C GLN A 327 3.12 -20.51 -10.61
N ALA A 328 1.86 -20.96 -10.74
CA ALA A 328 1.18 -21.04 -12.02
C ALA A 328 0.96 -19.64 -12.62
N ALA A 329 0.49 -18.68 -11.81
CA ALA A 329 0.31 -17.30 -12.26
C ALA A 329 1.63 -16.65 -12.67
N LEU A 330 2.71 -16.84 -11.89
CA LEU A 330 4.03 -16.30 -12.21
C LEU A 330 4.57 -16.84 -13.54
N ARG A 331 4.40 -18.15 -13.80
CA ARG A 331 4.79 -18.78 -15.06
C ARG A 331 4.00 -18.21 -16.25
N ASN A 332 2.69 -18.04 -16.10
CA ASN A 332 1.83 -17.47 -17.14
C ASN A 332 2.19 -16.01 -17.44
N TYR A 333 2.40 -15.22 -16.38
CA TYR A 333 2.88 -13.85 -16.50
C TYR A 333 4.20 -13.78 -17.25
N TRP A 334 5.18 -14.62 -16.89
CA TRP A 334 6.49 -14.57 -17.52
C TRP A 334 6.43 -14.93 -19.01
N ARG A 335 5.70 -15.97 -19.38
CA ARG A 335 5.49 -16.34 -20.80
C ARG A 335 4.91 -15.20 -21.62
N ALA A 336 3.99 -14.41 -21.05
CA ALA A 336 3.36 -13.30 -21.73
C ALA A 336 4.23 -12.03 -21.80
N ASN A 337 5.22 -11.87 -20.91
CA ASN A 337 5.95 -10.61 -20.71
C ASN A 337 7.46 -10.69 -20.93
N ALA A 338 8.03 -11.88 -21.09
CA ALA A 338 9.48 -12.08 -21.24
C ALA A 338 10.07 -11.39 -22.50
N THR A 339 9.24 -11.08 -23.50
CA THR A 339 9.68 -10.42 -24.74
C THR A 339 9.78 -8.90 -24.62
N ASP A 340 9.16 -8.28 -23.61
CA ASP A 340 9.20 -6.83 -23.43
C ASP A 340 10.46 -6.45 -22.63
N THR A 341 11.51 -6.07 -23.35
CA THR A 341 12.82 -5.73 -22.75
C THR A 341 13.05 -4.23 -22.61
N ARG A 342 12.04 -3.38 -22.86
CA ARG A 342 12.18 -1.92 -22.71
C ARG A 342 12.66 -1.58 -21.30
N TYR A 343 13.65 -0.69 -21.22
CA TYR A 343 14.23 -0.26 -19.95
C TYR A 343 13.93 1.22 -19.69
N ASN A 344 13.59 1.53 -18.45
CA ASN A 344 13.48 2.89 -17.95
C ASN A 344 13.89 2.93 -16.49
N LEU A 345 14.90 3.72 -16.17
CA LEU A 345 15.47 3.81 -14.83
C LEU A 345 14.42 4.05 -13.73
N THR A 346 13.37 4.81 -14.03
CA THR A 346 12.35 5.18 -13.04
C THR A 346 11.11 4.28 -13.14
N SER A 347 10.66 3.98 -14.35
CA SER A 347 9.33 3.39 -14.58
C SER A 347 9.37 1.89 -14.92
N ARG A 348 10.53 1.37 -15.35
CA ARG A 348 10.75 -0.05 -15.70
C ARG A 348 12.24 -0.42 -15.59
N ASN A 349 12.71 -0.64 -14.37
CA ASN A 349 14.05 -1.11 -14.04
C ASN A 349 14.01 -2.54 -13.45
N CYS A 350 15.18 -3.10 -13.14
CA CYS A 350 15.32 -4.41 -12.50
C CYS A 350 14.39 -4.62 -11.29
N SER A 351 14.37 -3.66 -10.36
CA SER A 351 13.59 -3.71 -9.13
C SER A 351 12.09 -3.63 -9.40
N THR A 352 11.65 -2.79 -10.34
CA THR A 352 10.24 -2.73 -10.75
C THR A 352 9.78 -4.03 -11.42
N SER A 353 10.62 -4.67 -12.25
CA SER A 353 10.31 -5.94 -12.92
C SER A 353 10.19 -7.08 -11.90
N VAL A 354 11.12 -7.15 -10.95
CA VAL A 354 11.04 -8.10 -9.82
C VAL A 354 9.77 -7.87 -9.00
N MET A 355 9.41 -6.63 -8.72
CA MET A 355 8.22 -6.31 -7.94
C MET A 355 6.91 -6.62 -8.67
N GLN A 356 6.87 -6.45 -10.00
CA GLN A 356 5.73 -6.89 -10.81
C GLN A 356 5.56 -8.41 -10.74
N ALA A 357 6.64 -9.16 -10.94
CA ALA A 357 6.62 -10.61 -10.80
C ALA A 357 6.24 -11.06 -9.38
N LEU A 358 6.73 -10.36 -8.36
CA LEU A 358 6.40 -10.62 -6.96
C LEU A 358 4.93 -10.33 -6.67
N ASP A 359 4.34 -9.26 -7.23
CA ASP A 359 2.92 -8.96 -7.10
C ASP A 359 2.07 -10.11 -7.68
N VAL A 360 2.43 -10.61 -8.86
CA VAL A 360 1.76 -11.78 -9.48
C VAL A 360 1.87 -13.01 -8.59
N ALA A 361 3.07 -13.29 -8.10
CA ALA A 361 3.36 -14.47 -7.27
C ALA A 361 2.68 -14.40 -5.89
N THR A 362 2.46 -13.21 -5.34
CA THR A 362 1.95 -13.03 -3.96
C THR A 362 0.46 -12.73 -3.91
N GLU A 363 -0.17 -12.49 -5.06
CA GLU A 363 -1.60 -12.26 -5.17
C GLU A 363 -2.40 -13.44 -4.59
N GLY A 364 -3.33 -13.13 -3.69
CA GLY A 364 -4.22 -14.13 -3.07
C GLY A 364 -3.67 -14.88 -1.86
N LEU A 365 -2.44 -14.61 -1.41
CA LEU A 365 -1.85 -15.30 -0.25
C LEU A 365 -2.64 -15.11 1.06
N LEU A 366 -3.19 -13.92 1.30
CA LEU A 366 -4.10 -13.69 2.43
C LEU A 366 -5.51 -14.18 2.13
N GLY A 367 -5.91 -14.16 0.86
CA GLY A 367 -7.21 -14.64 0.37
C GLY A 367 -7.51 -16.09 0.69
N GLN A 368 -6.49 -16.94 0.86
CA GLN A 368 -6.66 -18.33 1.32
C GLN A 368 -7.39 -18.45 2.67
N HIS A 369 -7.40 -17.37 3.46
CA HIS A 369 -8.10 -17.30 4.74
C HIS A 369 -9.52 -16.70 4.61
N GLY A 370 -10.00 -16.46 3.40
CA GLY A 370 -11.26 -15.76 3.11
C GLY A 370 -11.27 -14.36 3.72
N LEU A 371 -12.43 -13.90 4.20
CA LEU A 371 -12.58 -12.58 4.84
C LEU A 371 -11.68 -12.40 6.08
N LYS A 372 -11.20 -13.49 6.71
CA LYS A 372 -10.25 -13.37 7.82
C LYS A 372 -8.90 -12.80 7.40
N GLY A 373 -8.56 -12.83 6.11
CA GLY A 373 -7.37 -12.13 5.61
C GLY A 373 -7.41 -10.63 5.90
N LEU A 374 -8.60 -10.03 6.07
CA LEU A 374 -8.76 -8.61 6.40
C LEU A 374 -8.23 -8.23 7.80
N TRP A 375 -8.10 -9.19 8.71
CA TRP A 375 -7.50 -8.95 10.04
C TRP A 375 -6.04 -8.48 9.96
N VAL A 376 -5.39 -8.62 8.79
CA VAL A 376 -4.06 -8.06 8.53
C VAL A 376 -4.02 -6.54 8.72
N ILE A 377 -5.15 -5.83 8.59
CA ILE A 377 -5.26 -4.39 8.85
C ILE A 377 -4.88 -4.07 10.30
N LEU A 378 -5.01 -5.01 11.24
CA LEU A 378 -4.60 -4.80 12.63
C LEU A 378 -3.11 -5.12 12.87
N ASN A 379 -2.37 -5.59 11.87
CA ASN A 379 -0.95 -5.92 12.01
C ASN A 379 -0.06 -4.71 11.66
N PRO A 380 0.70 -4.13 12.60
CA PRO A 380 1.56 -2.96 12.33
C PRO A 380 2.61 -3.21 11.22
N ASP A 381 3.12 -4.43 11.06
CA ASP A 381 4.04 -4.76 9.97
C ASP A 381 3.40 -4.57 8.59
N PHE A 382 2.07 -4.77 8.48
CA PHE A 382 1.33 -4.52 7.25
C PHE A 382 1.23 -3.03 6.92
N TRP A 383 1.14 -2.17 7.94
CA TRP A 383 1.16 -0.72 7.76
C TRP A 383 2.52 -0.26 7.26
N LEU A 384 3.59 -0.78 7.87
CA LEU A 384 4.96 -0.49 7.44
C LEU A 384 5.21 -1.00 6.02
N LEU A 385 4.78 -2.22 5.69
CA LEU A 385 4.83 -2.78 4.34
C LEU A 385 4.09 -1.90 3.33
N SER A 386 2.89 -1.43 3.68
CA SER A 386 2.11 -0.50 2.86
C SER A 386 2.82 0.84 2.68
N LEU A 387 3.52 1.35 3.70
CA LEU A 387 4.28 2.60 3.64
C LEU A 387 5.46 2.47 2.69
N VAL A 388 6.27 1.40 2.82
CA VAL A 388 7.41 1.12 1.91
C VAL A 388 6.92 1.07 0.47
N ARG A 389 5.85 0.31 0.20
CA ARG A 389 5.23 0.24 -1.13
C ARG A 389 4.78 1.61 -1.63
N SER A 390 4.10 2.39 -0.80
CA SER A 390 3.60 3.71 -1.19
C SER A 390 4.73 4.67 -1.57
N ARG A 391 5.87 4.59 -0.88
CA ARG A 391 7.07 5.38 -1.22
C ARG A 391 7.68 4.93 -2.54
N ALA A 392 7.85 3.62 -2.72
CA ALA A 392 8.40 3.04 -3.94
C ALA A 392 7.54 3.34 -5.18
N GLU A 393 6.22 3.19 -5.07
CA GLU A 393 5.29 3.52 -6.18
C GLU A 393 5.24 5.02 -6.50
N GLY A 394 5.54 5.88 -5.52
CA GLY A 394 5.58 7.33 -5.70
C GLY A 394 6.83 7.84 -6.41
N MET A 395 7.97 7.15 -6.26
CA MET A 395 9.26 7.51 -6.82
C MET A 395 9.71 6.48 -7.87
N THR A 396 10.33 5.40 -7.42
CA THR A 396 10.65 4.21 -8.19
C THR A 396 10.99 3.07 -7.23
N TRP A 397 10.90 1.82 -7.69
CA TRP A 397 11.43 0.68 -6.94
C TRP A 397 12.95 0.65 -7.06
N THR A 398 13.63 0.53 -5.93
CA THR A 398 15.09 0.39 -5.81
C THR A 398 15.43 -0.89 -5.04
N PRO A 399 16.65 -1.44 -5.17
CA PRO A 399 17.01 -2.69 -4.49
C PRO A 399 16.84 -2.64 -2.97
N GLY A 400 17.13 -1.50 -2.34
CA GLY A 400 16.89 -1.30 -0.91
C GLY A 400 15.40 -1.36 -0.54
N LEU A 401 14.53 -0.73 -1.34
CA LEU A 401 13.08 -0.79 -1.13
C LEU A 401 12.52 -2.20 -1.36
N VAL A 402 13.03 -2.94 -2.35
CA VAL A 402 12.62 -4.34 -2.59
C VAL A 402 13.04 -5.23 -1.43
N MET A 403 14.26 -5.07 -0.92
CA MET A 403 14.75 -5.80 0.25
C MET A 403 13.83 -5.62 1.44
N ASP A 404 13.55 -4.37 1.82
CA ASP A 404 12.75 -4.06 3.01
C ASP A 404 11.28 -4.47 2.81
N TYR A 405 10.74 -4.33 1.60
CA TYR A 405 9.42 -4.86 1.26
C TYR A 405 9.34 -6.39 1.42
N CYS A 406 10.30 -7.14 0.88
CA CYS A 406 10.31 -8.60 0.96
C CYS A 406 10.44 -9.11 2.41
N ILE A 407 11.27 -8.44 3.23
CA ILE A 407 11.41 -8.79 4.66
C ILE A 407 10.09 -8.57 5.40
N LEU A 408 9.44 -7.43 5.20
CA LEU A 408 8.17 -7.10 5.83
C LEU A 408 7.04 -8.01 5.33
N LEU A 409 7.02 -8.31 4.05
CA LEU A 409 6.05 -9.22 3.44
C LEU A 409 6.10 -10.60 4.12
N ARG A 410 7.30 -11.15 4.34
CA ARG A 410 7.44 -12.41 5.07
C ARG A 410 6.87 -12.36 6.47
N ARG A 411 7.20 -11.32 7.25
CA ARG A 411 6.69 -11.17 8.62
C ARG A 411 5.17 -11.12 8.66
N VAL A 412 4.56 -10.38 7.73
CA VAL A 412 3.11 -10.27 7.59
C VAL A 412 2.49 -11.65 7.28
N LEU A 413 3.07 -12.40 6.34
CA LEU A 413 2.57 -13.71 5.93
C LEU A 413 2.78 -14.79 7.02
N GLU A 414 3.93 -14.81 7.68
CA GLU A 414 4.26 -15.76 8.76
C GLU A 414 3.36 -15.56 9.99
N THR A 415 3.07 -14.31 10.36
CA THR A 415 2.19 -13.98 11.50
C THR A 415 0.78 -14.54 11.30
N GLN A 416 0.26 -14.49 10.07
CA GLN A 416 -1.04 -15.06 9.74
C GLN A 416 -1.04 -16.58 9.79
N GLN A 417 0.02 -17.23 9.28
CA GLN A 417 0.18 -18.68 9.37
C GLN A 417 0.24 -19.16 10.84
N ARG A 418 1.00 -18.46 11.69
CA ARG A 418 1.14 -18.80 13.12
C ARG A 418 -0.19 -18.68 13.88
N THR A 419 -0.95 -17.61 13.63
CA THR A 419 -2.28 -17.38 14.23
C THR A 419 -3.27 -18.47 13.81
N SER A 420 -3.23 -18.89 12.54
CA SER A 420 -4.05 -20.00 12.01
C SER A 420 -3.69 -21.34 12.66
N ARG A 421 -2.39 -21.65 12.85
CA ARG A 421 -1.92 -22.90 13.49
C ARG A 421 -2.35 -23.00 14.95
N TYR A 422 -2.14 -21.97 15.77
CA TYR A 422 -2.56 -21.99 17.18
C TYR A 422 -4.08 -22.18 17.32
N ARG A 423 -4.88 -21.55 16.46
CA ARG A 423 -6.33 -21.74 16.48
C ARG A 423 -6.77 -23.14 16.09
N LYS A 424 -6.11 -23.78 15.10
CA LYS A 424 -6.38 -25.19 14.76
C LYS A 424 -6.07 -26.14 15.92
N ILE A 425 -5.01 -25.84 16.69
CA ILE A 425 -4.66 -26.59 17.89
C ILE A 425 -5.72 -26.38 18.98
N ILE A 426 -6.09 -25.13 19.28
CA ILE A 426 -7.14 -24.81 20.27
C ILE A 426 -8.49 -25.44 19.89
N HIS A 427 -8.85 -25.44 18.60
CA HIS A 427 -10.08 -26.07 18.13
C HIS A 427 -10.03 -27.60 18.29
N ARG A 428 -8.91 -28.25 17.98
CA ARG A 428 -8.73 -29.69 18.22
C ARG A 428 -8.87 -30.03 19.70
N LEU A 429 -8.19 -29.27 20.55
CA LEU A 429 -8.28 -29.42 22.01
C LEU A 429 -9.72 -29.23 22.51
N ARG A 430 -10.47 -28.25 21.99
CA ARG A 430 -11.89 -28.07 22.35
C ARG A 430 -12.77 -29.24 21.91
N VAL A 431 -12.56 -29.77 20.71
CA VAL A 431 -13.32 -30.93 20.20
C VAL A 431 -12.99 -32.19 21.00
N GLU A 432 -11.71 -32.42 21.33
CA GLU A 432 -11.28 -33.54 22.19
C GLU A 432 -11.86 -33.41 23.60
N LEU A 433 -11.86 -32.20 24.20
CA LEU A 433 -12.49 -31.94 25.50
C LEU A 433 -14.01 -32.13 25.49
N LEU A 434 -14.69 -31.74 24.41
CA LEU A 434 -16.13 -31.96 24.24
C LEU A 434 -16.46 -33.44 24.00
N GLY A 435 -15.64 -34.15 23.23
CA GLY A 435 -15.73 -35.59 23.03
C GLY A 435 -15.51 -36.36 24.34
N ALA A 436 -14.48 -36.01 25.11
CA ALA A 436 -14.20 -36.60 26.42
C ALA A 436 -15.36 -36.37 27.41
N ARG A 437 -15.98 -35.18 27.41
CA ARG A 437 -17.16 -34.89 28.24
C ARG A 437 -18.40 -35.71 27.83
N MET A 438 -18.56 -36.05 26.55
CA MET A 438 -19.64 -36.92 26.09
C MET A 438 -19.42 -38.38 26.49
N VAL A 439 -18.19 -38.89 26.39
CA VAL A 439 -17.82 -40.25 26.82
C VAL A 439 -17.99 -40.43 28.33
N VAL A 440 -17.59 -39.43 29.13
CA VAL A 440 -17.80 -39.48 30.60
C VAL A 440 -19.29 -39.46 30.95
N ARG A 441 -20.14 -38.75 30.18
CA ARG A 441 -21.60 -38.76 30.40
C ARG A 441 -22.30 -40.06 29.96
N SER A 442 -21.75 -40.79 28.99
CA SER A 442 -22.32 -42.10 28.59
C SER A 442 -21.89 -43.24 29.50
N LEU A 443 -20.78 -43.10 30.25
CA LEU A 443 -20.34 -44.07 31.25
C LEU A 443 -21.02 -43.88 32.62
N LEU A 444 -21.70 -42.75 32.83
CA LEU A 444 -22.44 -42.41 34.05
C LEU A 444 -23.96 -42.61 33.92
N ARG A 445 -24.42 -43.16 32.79
CA ARG A 445 -25.78 -43.69 32.58
C ARG A 445 -25.67 -45.19 32.41
#